data_AF-A0A843BW97-F1
#
_entry.id   AF-A0A843BW97-F1
#
_cell.length_a   1.000
_cell.length_b   1.000
_cell.length_c   1.000
_cell.angle_alpha   90.00
_cell.angle_beta   90.00
_cell.angle_gamma   90.00
#
_symmetry.space_group_name_H-M   'P 1'
#
loop_
_entity.id
_entity.type
_entity.pdbx_description
1 polymer ?
#
loop_
_entity_poly.entity_id
_entity_poly.type
_entity_poly.pdbx_seq_one_letter_code
_entity_poly.pdbx_strand_id
1 'polypeptide(L)' 'MKIKIEGAKENNLKNVDVEIHDGLTVVTGISGSGKSSLVYDTLYHEARRRF' A
#
# COMPACT_ATOMS: atom_id res chain seq x y z
N MET A 1 -15.08 -7.06 3.40
CA MET A 1 -14.62 -5.68 3.18
C MET A 1 -13.47 -5.73 2.19
N LYS A 2 -13.18 -4.63 1.50
CA LYS A 2 -12.01 -4.54 0.63
C LYS A 2 -11.43 -3.14 0.67
N ILE A 3 -10.10 -3.06 0.61
CA ILE A 3 -9.37 -1.80 0.53
C ILE A 3 -8.85 -1.67 -0.88
N LYS A 4 -9.13 -0.53 -1.52
CA LYS A 4 -8.58 -0.17 -2.82
C LYS A 4 -7.64 1.02 -2.65
N ILE A 5 -6.45 0.89 -3.21
CA ILE A 5 -5.46 1.95 -3.35
C ILE A 5 -5.33 2.19 -4.84
N GLU A 6 -5.62 3.41 -5.29
CA GLU A 6 -5.56 3.78 -6.71
C GLU A 6 -4.52 4.88 -6.90
N GLY A 7 -3.62 4.70 -7.86
CA GLY A 7 -2.61 5.68 -8.25
C GLY A 7 -1.58 6.00 -7.18
N ALA A 8 -1.18 5.03 -6.35
CA ALA A 8 -0.18 5.28 -5.30
C ALA A 8 1.17 5.69 -5.89
N LYS A 9 1.68 6.83 -5.41
CA LYS A 9 2.90 7.50 -5.90
C LYS A 9 3.89 7.87 -4.78
N GLU A 10 3.64 7.43 -3.55
CA GLU A 10 4.54 7.75 -2.44
C GLU A 10 5.93 7.15 -2.65
N ASN A 11 6.96 7.96 -2.38
CA ASN A 11 8.36 7.64 -2.63
C ASN A 11 8.62 7.17 -4.06
N ASN A 12 8.98 5.89 -4.24
CA ASN A 12 9.35 5.30 -5.52
C ASN A 12 8.22 4.47 -6.17
N LEU A 13 6.99 4.55 -5.64
CA LEU A 13 5.84 3.90 -6.25
C LEU A 13 5.52 4.53 -7.61
N LYS A 14 5.32 3.67 -8.62
CA LYS A 14 5.15 4.10 -10.01
C LYS A 14 3.69 4.12 -10.43
N ASN A 15 2.86 4.91 -9.75
CA ASN A 15 1.41 5.00 -9.99
C ASN A 15 0.75 3.61 -9.94
N VAL A 16 0.84 2.94 -8.80
CA VAL A 16 0.38 1.55 -8.63
C VAL A 16 -1.04 1.48 -8.10
N ASP A 17 -1.82 0.55 -8.65
CA ASP A 17 -3.16 0.22 -8.18
C ASP A 17 -3.14 -1.13 -7.46
N VAL A 18 -3.77 -1.22 -6.29
CA VAL A 18 -3.78 -2.42 -5.44
C VAL A 18 -5.16 -2.62 -4.80
N GLU A 19 -5.67 -3.85 -4.87
CA GLU A 19 -6.84 -4.30 -4.14
C GLU A 19 -6.41 -5.28 -3.03
N ILE A 20 -6.80 -4.99 -1.79
CA ILE A 20 -6.51 -5.82 -0.61
C ILE A 20 -7.83 -6.36 -0.08
N HIS A 21 -7.91 -7.67 0.06
CA HIS A 21 -9.07 -8.39 0.58
C HIS A 21 -8.90 -8.70 2.07
N ASP A 22 -10.00 -9.06 2.73
CA ASP A 22 -9.97 -9.50 4.11
C ASP A 22 -9.04 -10.70 4.33
N GLY A 23 -8.40 -10.74 5.49
CA GLY A 23 -7.48 -11.80 5.88
C GLY A 23 -6.01 -11.36 5.93
N LEU A 24 -5.11 -12.33 6.01
CA LEU A 24 -3.67 -12.08 6.05
C LEU A 24 -3.16 -11.83 4.63
N THR A 25 -2.87 -10.57 4.31
CA THR A 25 -2.20 -10.19 3.06
C THR A 25 -0.72 -9.98 3.32
N VAL A 26 0.14 -10.63 2.52
CA VAL A 26 1.60 -10.51 2.62
C VAL A 26 2.14 -9.74 1.42
N VAL A 27 2.87 -8.66 1.67
CA VAL A 27 3.56 -7.87 0.62
C VAL A 27 5.03 -8.27 0.60
N THR A 28 5.51 -8.77 -0.54
CA THR A 28 6.88 -9.28 -0.72
C THR A 28 7.58 -8.66 -1.94
N GLY A 29 8.88 -8.91 -2.08
CA GLY A 29 9.74 -8.36 -3.14
C GLY A 29 11.12 -7.93 -2.66
N ILE A 30 12.02 -7.65 -3.60
CA ILE A 30 13.41 -7.25 -3.34
C ILE A 30 13.53 -5.95 -2.54
N SER A 31 14.66 -5.69 -1.90
CA SER A 31 14.92 -4.40 -1.25
C SER A 31 14.75 -3.25 -2.26
N GLY A 32 14.14 -2.14 -1.81
CA GLY A 32 13.85 -0.99 -2.67
C GLY A 32 12.67 -1.16 -3.62
N SER A 33 11.94 -2.27 -3.62
CA SER A 33 10.79 -2.47 -4.54
C SER A 33 9.54 -1.64 -4.23
N GLY A 34 9.52 -0.87 -3.13
CA GLY A 34 8.38 -0.03 -2.73
C GLY A 34 7.39 -0.68 -1.75
N LYS A 35 7.73 -1.83 -1.13
CA LYS A 35 6.86 -2.50 -0.14
C LYS A 35 6.50 -1.60 1.04
N SER A 36 7.52 -1.00 1.67
CA SER A 36 7.30 -0.10 2.82
C SER A 36 6.54 1.15 2.41
N SER A 37 6.83 1.70 1.22
CA SER A 37 6.10 2.83 0.65
C SER A 37 4.60 2.52 0.49
N LEU A 38 4.26 1.32 0.01
CA LEU A 38 2.87 0.90 -0.15
C LEU A 38 2.17 0.63 1.19
N VAL A 39 2.82 -0.12 2.09
CA VAL A 39 2.18 -0.59 3.33
C VAL A 39 2.17 0.49 4.42
N TYR A 40 3.32 1.10 4.70
CA TYR A 40 3.46 2.04 5.81
C TYR A 40 3.12 3.46 5.37
N ASP A 41 3.77 3.94 4.32
CA ASP A 41 3.70 5.36 3.94
C ASP A 41 2.39 5.69 3.22
N THR A 42 1.80 4.73 2.50
CA THR A 42 0.52 4.90 1.82
C THR A 42 -0.63 4.36 2.66
N LEU A 43 -0.73 3.02 2.82
CA LEU A 43 -1.92 2.40 3.42
C LEU A 43 -2.10 2.74 4.90
N TYR A 44 -1.08 2.50 5.73
CA TYR A 44 -1.18 2.71 7.16
C TYR A 44 -1.33 4.19 7.52
N HIS A 45 -0.56 5.07 6.86
CA HIS A 45 -0.67 6.51 7.07
C HIS A 45 -2.08 7.04 6.73
N GLU A 46 -2.63 6.65 5.57
CA GLU A 46 -3.96 7.09 5.15
C GLU A 46 -5.06 6.51 6.06
N ALA A 47 -4.95 5.24 6.44
CA ALA A 47 -5.89 4.62 7.37
C ALA A 47 -5.93 5.37 8.72
N ARG A 48 -4.76 5.72 9.26
CA ARG A 48 -4.63 6.50 10.50
C ARG A 48 -5.08 7.96 10.36
N ARG A 49 -5.04 8.52 9.14
CA ARG A 49 -5.57 9.87 8.88
C ARG A 49 -7.10 9.89 8.90
N ARG A 50 -7.73 8.82 8.43
CA ARG A 50 -9.18 8.77 8.19
C ARG A 50 -9.99 8.26 9.39
N PHE A 51 -9.37 7.51 10.30
CA PHE A 51 -9.98 6.88 11.46
C PHE A 51 -9.16 7.15 12.71
#